data_AF-A0A7J6WUM6-F1
#
_entry.id   AF-A0A7J6WUM6-F1
#
_cell.length_a   1.000
_cell.length_b   1.000
_cell.length_c   1.000
_cell.angle_alpha   90.00
_cell.angle_beta   90.00
_cell.angle_gamma   90.00
#
_symmetry.space_group_name_H-M   'P 1'
#
loop_
_entity.id
_entity.type
_entity.pdbx_description
1 polymer ?
#
loop_
_entity_poly.entity_id
_entity_poly.type
_entity_poly.pdbx_seq_one_letter_code
_entity_poly.pdbx_strand_id
1 'polypeptide(L)'
;MPCIFWYLSGRRAYLRYLDDIYKHNERSWFTPVELFKPWYAHGIAEAIMRTANFSVPLKIYEIGGGSGTCAKCIMDYIMLNAPERVYKNMTYTSVEISSSLAKQQLETVGEVRSHLSKFKVECRDATDPSGWADVDSQPCWVIMLEVFDNLPHDIIYSENQVSPWLEVWLEKQHHKYEISLQKNNYASVFLK
;
A
#
# COMPACT_ATOMS: atom_id res chain seq x y z
N MET A 1 15.02 5.11 -12.96
CA MET A 1 15.42 4.16 -14.02
C MET A 1 14.94 2.77 -13.58
N PRO A 2 14.14 2.04 -14.36
CA PRO A 2 13.60 0.74 -13.94
C PRO A 2 14.73 -0.29 -13.73
N CYS A 3 14.62 -1.13 -12.69
CA CYS A 3 15.58 -2.20 -12.43
C CYS A 3 15.48 -3.29 -13.51
N ILE A 4 16.54 -3.47 -14.30
CA ILE A 4 16.59 -4.53 -15.32
C ILE A 4 17.28 -5.75 -14.71
N PHE A 5 16.49 -6.61 -14.07
CA PHE A 5 16.99 -7.75 -13.28
C PHE A 5 17.92 -8.68 -14.08
N TRP A 6 17.68 -8.89 -15.37
CA TRP A 6 18.51 -9.73 -16.24
C TRP A 6 19.95 -9.23 -16.44
N TYR A 7 20.23 -7.95 -16.17
CA TYR A 7 21.59 -7.40 -16.18
C TYR A 7 22.33 -7.60 -14.84
N LEU A 8 21.64 -8.00 -13.78
CA LEU A 8 22.24 -8.17 -12.46
C LEU A 8 22.78 -9.59 -12.31
N SER A 9 24.11 -9.72 -12.21
CA SER A 9 24.79 -10.99 -11.95
C SER A 9 24.66 -11.44 -10.48
N GLY A 10 23.42 -11.67 -10.04
CA GLY A 10 23.07 -12.16 -8.70
C GLY A 10 23.07 -11.10 -7.60
N ARG A 11 22.91 -11.57 -6.35
CA ARG A 11 22.67 -10.73 -5.15
C ARG A 11 23.67 -9.58 -4.98
N ARG A 12 24.95 -9.81 -5.27
CA ARG A 12 25.99 -8.78 -5.08
C ARG A 12 25.84 -7.61 -6.06
N ALA A 13 25.45 -7.89 -7.30
CA ALA A 13 25.16 -6.84 -8.29
C ALA A 13 23.91 -6.05 -7.89
N TYR A 14 22.87 -6.74 -7.42
CA TYR A 14 21.65 -6.12 -6.90
C TYR A 14 21.92 -5.18 -5.72
N LEU A 15 22.71 -5.60 -4.72
CA LEU A 15 23.03 -4.75 -3.57
C LEU A 15 23.81 -3.49 -3.96
N ARG A 16 24.73 -3.58 -4.93
CA ARG A 16 25.42 -2.39 -5.45
C ARG A 16 24.47 -1.45 -6.19
N TYR A 17 23.58 -1.99 -7.01
CA TYR A 17 22.56 -1.20 -7.69
C TYR A 17 21.67 -0.44 -6.70
N LEU A 18 21.25 -1.11 -5.62
CA LEU A 18 20.50 -0.46 -4.54
C LEU A 18 21.32 0.64 -3.84
N ASP A 19 22.57 0.34 -3.48
CA ASP A 19 23.48 1.30 -2.84
C ASP A 19 23.69 2.55 -3.71
N ASP A 20 23.87 2.37 -5.01
CA ASP A 20 23.99 3.47 -5.98
C ASP A 20 22.71 4.30 -6.03
N ILE A 21 21.53 3.67 -6.07
CA ILE A 21 20.24 4.36 -6.02
C ILE A 21 20.10 5.18 -4.75
N TYR A 22 20.39 4.60 -3.58
CA TYR A 22 20.25 5.28 -2.30
C TYR A 22 21.22 6.44 -2.12
N LYS A 23 22.44 6.36 -2.69
CA LYS A 23 23.42 7.46 -2.65
C LYS A 23 23.01 8.69 -3.47
N HIS A 24 22.20 8.48 -4.51
CA HIS A 24 21.82 9.55 -5.45
C HIS A 24 20.40 10.09 -5.22
N ASN A 25 19.69 9.59 -4.21
CA ASN A 25 18.33 10.03 -3.88
C ASN A 25 18.27 10.43 -2.41
N GLU A 26 17.62 11.56 -2.11
CA GLU A 26 17.40 12.00 -0.73
C GLU A 26 16.46 11.06 0.05
N ARG A 27 15.68 10.23 -0.66
CA ARG A 27 14.78 9.24 -0.08
C ARG A 27 15.53 7.95 0.24
N SER A 28 15.64 7.64 1.52
CA SER A 28 16.08 6.34 2.01
C SER A 28 14.89 5.39 2.00
N TRP A 29 15.08 4.13 1.56
CA TRP A 29 14.06 3.08 1.34
C TRP A 29 13.06 3.33 0.20
N PHE A 30 13.25 2.62 -0.92
CA PHE A 30 12.27 2.54 -2.00
C PHE A 30 11.34 1.33 -1.78
N THR A 31 10.03 1.54 -1.96
CA THR A 31 9.04 0.45 -2.01
C THR A 31 9.30 -0.46 -3.22
N PRO A 32 8.86 -1.74 -3.22
CA PRO A 32 8.95 -2.62 -4.37
C PRO A 32 8.30 -2.02 -5.62
N VAL A 33 7.21 -1.26 -5.46
CA VAL A 33 6.57 -0.52 -6.57
C VAL A 33 7.56 0.42 -7.24
N GLU A 34 8.31 1.22 -6.47
CA GLU A 34 9.26 2.18 -7.03
C GLU A 34 10.50 1.50 -7.64
N LEU A 35 10.97 0.43 -7.01
CA LEU A 35 12.17 -0.29 -7.43
C LEU A 35 11.94 -1.11 -8.70
N PHE A 36 10.77 -1.75 -8.81
CA PHE A 36 10.46 -2.72 -9.87
C PHE A 36 9.42 -2.19 -10.86
N LYS A 37 9.14 -0.88 -10.89
CA LYS A 37 8.24 -0.31 -11.89
C LYS A 37 8.73 -0.58 -13.33
N PRO A 38 7.81 -0.85 -14.28
CA PRO A 38 6.36 -0.98 -14.07
C PRO A 38 5.95 -2.42 -13.68
N TRP A 39 6.88 -3.37 -13.65
CA TRP A 39 6.63 -4.81 -13.58
C TRP A 39 5.89 -5.27 -12.32
N TYR A 40 6.17 -4.66 -11.17
CA TYR A 40 5.46 -4.99 -9.93
C TYR A 40 3.95 -4.73 -10.06
N ALA A 41 3.60 -3.53 -10.55
CA ALA A 41 2.23 -3.14 -10.82
C ALA A 41 1.61 -3.94 -11.97
N HIS A 42 2.38 -4.32 -12.99
CA HIS A 42 1.90 -5.18 -14.07
C HIS A 42 1.49 -6.57 -13.56
N GLY A 43 2.24 -7.16 -12.63
CA GLY A 43 1.87 -8.45 -12.02
C GLY A 43 0.53 -8.36 -11.28
N ILE A 44 0.30 -7.26 -10.56
CA ILE A 44 -0.98 -6.99 -9.90
C ILE A 44 -2.10 -6.81 -10.94
N ALA A 45 -1.85 -6.00 -11.97
CA ALA A 45 -2.82 -5.75 -13.03
C ALA A 45 -3.19 -7.04 -13.79
N GLU A 46 -2.23 -7.92 -14.06
CA GLU A 46 -2.48 -9.23 -14.68
C GLU A 46 -3.36 -10.12 -13.78
N ALA A 47 -3.07 -10.15 -12.47
CA ALA A 47 -3.89 -10.89 -11.52
C ALA A 47 -5.35 -10.39 -11.52
N ILE A 48 -5.57 -9.08 -11.50
CA ILE A 48 -6.89 -8.46 -11.65
C ILE A 48 -7.52 -8.87 -12.97
N MET A 49 -6.79 -8.77 -14.08
CA MET A 49 -7.29 -9.10 -15.42
C MET A 49 -7.72 -10.56 -15.57
N ARG A 50 -7.10 -11.48 -14.84
CA ARG A 50 -7.42 -12.91 -14.88
C ARG A 50 -8.64 -13.30 -14.04
N THR A 51 -9.00 -12.50 -13.05
CA THR A 51 -9.94 -12.91 -12.00
C THR A 51 -11.13 -11.97 -11.84
N ALA A 52 -11.08 -10.75 -12.36
CA ALA A 52 -12.18 -9.82 -12.32
C ALA A 52 -13.36 -10.25 -13.21
N ASN A 53 -14.58 -10.04 -12.72
CA ASN A 53 -15.80 -10.20 -13.53
C ASN A 53 -16.04 -8.93 -14.36
N PHE A 54 -15.68 -8.95 -15.64
CA PHE A 54 -15.90 -7.83 -16.56
C PHE A 54 -17.32 -7.68 -17.09
N SER A 55 -18.30 -8.40 -16.55
CA SER A 55 -19.72 -8.12 -16.81
C SER A 55 -20.22 -6.88 -16.08
N VAL A 56 -19.48 -6.45 -15.04
CA VAL A 56 -19.70 -5.21 -14.29
C VAL A 56 -18.49 -4.27 -14.41
N PRO A 57 -18.65 -2.96 -14.16
CA PRO A 57 -17.53 -2.02 -14.16
C PRO A 57 -16.42 -2.43 -13.17
N LEU A 58 -15.16 -2.33 -13.59
CA LEU A 58 -14.01 -2.65 -12.74
C LEU A 58 -13.79 -1.53 -11.71
N LYS A 59 -13.91 -1.85 -10.43
CA LYS A 59 -13.61 -0.94 -9.32
C LYS A 59 -12.32 -1.35 -8.61
N ILE A 60 -11.38 -0.43 -8.48
CA ILE A 60 -10.13 -0.61 -7.74
C ILE A 60 -10.06 0.45 -6.65
N TYR A 61 -9.79 0.01 -5.43
CA TYR A 61 -9.45 0.84 -4.29
C TYR A 61 -7.99 0.57 -3.92
N GLU A 62 -7.22 1.62 -3.71
CA GLU A 62 -5.86 1.53 -3.20
C GLU A 62 -5.78 2.32 -1.89
N ILE A 63 -5.40 1.67 -0.80
CA ILE A 63 -5.19 2.32 0.49
C ILE A 63 -3.69 2.58 0.62
N GLY A 64 -3.31 3.83 0.89
CA GLY A 64 -1.90 4.21 1.03
C GLY A 64 -1.13 4.12 -0.30
N GLY A 65 -1.67 4.69 -1.39
CA GLY A 65 -1.08 4.60 -2.73
C GLY A 65 0.27 5.31 -2.92
N GLY A 66 0.82 5.94 -1.87
CA GLY A 66 2.14 6.54 -1.87
C GLY A 66 2.27 7.63 -2.95
N SER A 67 3.26 7.47 -3.84
CA SER A 67 3.52 8.39 -4.96
C SER A 67 2.50 8.30 -6.11
N GLY A 68 1.66 7.26 -6.15
CA GLY A 68 0.72 7.00 -7.25
C GLY A 68 1.32 6.21 -8.42
N THR A 69 2.58 5.80 -8.31
CA THR A 69 3.27 4.98 -9.32
C THR A 69 2.53 3.65 -9.57
N CYS A 70 2.03 3.00 -8.51
CA CYS A 70 1.29 1.73 -8.63
C CYS A 70 0.01 1.92 -9.46
N ALA A 71 -0.85 2.86 -9.04
CA ALA A 71 -2.07 3.24 -9.75
C ALA A 71 -1.81 3.54 -11.23
N LYS A 72 -0.83 4.41 -11.52
CA LYS A 72 -0.48 4.77 -12.89
C LYS A 72 -0.11 3.53 -13.71
N CYS A 73 0.80 2.68 -13.21
CA CYS A 73 1.25 1.50 -13.94
C CYS A 73 0.16 0.43 -14.10
N ILE A 74 -0.74 0.25 -13.11
CA ILE A 74 -1.91 -0.64 -13.25
C ILE A 74 -2.85 -0.11 -14.34
N MET A 75 -3.15 1.20 -14.33
CA MET A 75 -4.03 1.81 -15.31
C MET A 75 -3.43 1.81 -16.72
N ASP A 76 -2.11 2.05 -16.86
CA ASP A 76 -1.38 1.92 -18.12
C ASP A 76 -1.50 0.48 -18.66
N TYR A 77 -1.31 -0.53 -17.81
CA TYR A 77 -1.42 -1.94 -18.20
C TYR A 77 -2.84 -2.29 -18.66
N ILE A 78 -3.86 -1.91 -17.90
CA ILE A 78 -5.27 -2.17 -18.25
C ILE A 78 -5.64 -1.46 -19.55
N MET A 79 -5.20 -0.21 -19.74
CA MET A 79 -5.45 0.55 -20.97
C MET A 79 -4.89 -0.15 -22.21
N LEU A 80 -3.72 -0.78 -22.09
CA LEU A 80 -3.03 -1.44 -23.21
C LEU A 80 -3.50 -2.86 -23.48
N ASN A 81 -3.95 -3.59 -22.45
CA ASN A 81 -4.16 -5.04 -22.54
C ASN A 81 -5.62 -5.48 -22.35
N ALA A 82 -6.50 -4.63 -21.81
CA ALA A 82 -7.90 -4.95 -21.63
C ALA A 82 -8.75 -4.54 -22.84
N PRO A 83 -9.91 -5.19 -23.09
CA PRO A 83 -10.89 -4.66 -24.03
C PRO A 83 -11.27 -3.22 -23.68
N GLU A 84 -11.42 -2.35 -24.67
CA GLU A 84 -11.64 -0.90 -24.47
C GLU A 84 -12.79 -0.60 -23.48
N ARG A 85 -13.87 -1.39 -23.52
CA ARG A 85 -15.02 -1.27 -22.61
C ARG A 85 -14.66 -1.39 -21.13
N VAL A 86 -13.61 -2.16 -20.79
CA VAL A 86 -13.17 -2.36 -19.41
C VAL A 86 -12.48 -1.09 -18.91
N TYR A 87 -11.45 -0.64 -19.63
CA TYR A 87 -10.72 0.58 -19.26
C TYR A 87 -11.64 1.81 -19.29
N LYS A 88 -12.55 1.93 -20.25
CA LYS A 88 -13.48 3.06 -20.34
C LYS A 88 -14.40 3.21 -19.12
N ASN A 89 -14.82 2.08 -18.55
CA ASN A 89 -15.80 2.05 -17.46
C ASN A 89 -15.18 1.79 -16.08
N MET A 90 -13.86 1.63 -15.98
CA MET A 90 -13.22 1.39 -14.69
C MET A 90 -13.18 2.65 -13.82
N THR A 91 -13.10 2.44 -12.51
CA THR A 91 -12.80 3.49 -11.53
C THR A 91 -11.68 3.05 -10.62
N TYR A 92 -10.71 3.94 -10.39
CA TYR A 92 -9.60 3.76 -9.49
C TYR A 92 -9.68 4.82 -8.39
N THR A 93 -9.86 4.40 -7.15
CA THR A 93 -9.97 5.29 -5.99
C THR A 93 -8.80 5.05 -5.07
N SER A 94 -7.93 6.03 -4.92
CA SER A 94 -6.91 6.00 -3.88
C SER A 94 -7.45 6.65 -2.61
N VAL A 95 -7.21 6.04 -1.45
CA VAL A 95 -7.49 6.60 -0.13
C VAL A 95 -6.15 6.83 0.55
N GLU A 96 -5.86 8.11 0.84
CA GLU A 96 -4.56 8.55 1.31
C GLU A 96 -4.73 9.58 2.42
N ILE A 97 -4.06 9.41 3.55
CA ILE A 97 -4.19 10.34 4.69
C ILE A 97 -3.35 11.61 4.48
N SER A 98 -2.25 11.50 3.75
CA SER A 98 -1.32 12.59 3.50
C SER A 98 -1.76 13.46 2.31
N SER A 99 -2.06 14.72 2.58
CA SER A 99 -2.45 15.69 1.54
C SER A 99 -1.35 15.94 0.50
N SER A 100 -0.07 15.85 0.91
CA SER A 100 1.06 16.01 -0.01
C SER A 100 1.19 14.81 -0.96
N LEU A 101 1.03 13.59 -0.45
CA LEU A 101 1.01 12.38 -1.28
C LEU A 101 -0.22 12.36 -2.18
N ALA A 102 -1.39 12.73 -1.67
CA ALA A 102 -2.61 12.81 -2.47
C ALA A 102 -2.44 13.73 -3.69
N LYS A 103 -1.81 14.91 -3.49
CA LYS A 103 -1.46 15.81 -4.60
C LYS A 103 -0.46 15.17 -5.57
N GLN A 104 0.60 14.54 -5.04
CA GLN A 104 1.61 13.87 -5.86
C GLN A 104 1.01 12.74 -6.71
N GLN A 105 0.04 12.00 -6.19
CA GLN A 105 -0.66 10.95 -6.93
C GLN A 105 -1.45 11.52 -8.11
N LEU A 106 -2.16 12.63 -7.92
CA LEU A 106 -2.89 13.31 -8.99
C LEU A 106 -1.93 13.81 -10.09
N GLU A 107 -0.77 14.35 -9.71
CA GLU A 107 0.28 14.77 -10.66
C GLU A 107 0.83 13.56 -11.44
N THR A 108 1.20 12.49 -10.74
CA THR A 108 1.80 11.28 -11.31
C THR A 108 0.83 10.55 -12.26
N VAL A 109 -0.40 10.29 -11.81
CA VAL A 109 -1.42 9.64 -12.64
C VAL A 109 -1.87 10.57 -13.78
N GLY A 110 -1.88 11.88 -13.53
CA GLY A 110 -2.24 12.92 -14.49
C GLY A 110 -1.28 13.11 -15.66
N GLU A 111 -0.06 12.53 -15.60
CA GLU A 111 0.86 12.43 -16.74
C GLU A 111 0.18 11.78 -17.96
N VAL A 112 -0.80 10.89 -17.72
CA VAL A 112 -1.61 10.25 -18.76
C VAL A 112 -3.03 10.78 -18.68
N ARG A 113 -3.36 11.73 -19.57
CA ARG A 113 -4.64 12.48 -19.55
C ARG A 113 -5.89 11.59 -19.52
N SER A 114 -5.87 10.42 -20.16
CA SER A 114 -7.01 9.50 -20.16
C SER A 114 -7.32 8.89 -18.79
N HIS A 115 -6.35 8.87 -17.87
CA HIS A 115 -6.52 8.38 -16.50
C HIS A 115 -7.32 9.35 -15.61
N LEU A 116 -7.25 10.66 -15.88
CA LEU A 116 -7.89 11.70 -15.05
C LEU A 116 -9.41 11.53 -14.88
N SER A 117 -10.07 10.91 -15.87
CA SER A 117 -11.51 10.63 -15.81
C SER A 117 -11.88 9.40 -14.97
N LYS A 118 -10.90 8.58 -14.59
CA LYS A 118 -11.07 7.27 -13.96
C LYS A 118 -10.43 7.21 -12.58
N PHE A 119 -9.45 8.06 -12.33
CA PHE A 119 -8.71 8.12 -11.09
C PHE A 119 -9.23 9.26 -10.20
N LYS A 120 -9.43 8.95 -8.91
CA LYS A 120 -9.65 9.95 -7.87
C LYS A 120 -8.82 9.61 -6.63
N VAL A 121 -8.47 10.64 -5.86
CA VAL A 121 -7.84 10.48 -4.55
C VAL A 121 -8.76 11.08 -3.50
N GLU A 122 -9.06 10.29 -2.47
CA GLU A 122 -9.78 10.70 -1.28
C GLU A 122 -8.76 10.93 -0.16
N CYS A 123 -8.53 12.21 0.17
CA CYS A 123 -7.58 12.60 1.21
C CYS A 123 -8.20 12.43 2.60
N ARG A 124 -8.15 11.22 3.19
CA ARG A 124 -8.79 10.88 4.47
C ARG A 124 -8.16 9.65 5.11
N ASP A 125 -8.52 9.41 6.37
CA ASP A 125 -8.22 8.17 7.07
C ASP A 125 -9.12 7.03 6.54
N ALA A 126 -8.51 5.92 6.11
CA ALA A 126 -9.24 4.75 5.63
C ALA A 126 -9.91 3.96 6.78
N THR A 127 -9.42 4.13 8.02
CA THR A 127 -9.95 3.46 9.22
C THR A 127 -11.16 4.18 9.81
N ASP A 128 -11.41 5.44 9.41
CA ASP A 128 -12.59 6.19 9.82
C ASP A 128 -13.85 5.66 9.11
N PRO A 129 -14.79 5.03 9.82
CA PRO A 129 -16.01 4.48 9.22
C PRO A 129 -16.90 5.55 8.60
N SER A 130 -16.86 6.79 9.11
CA SER A 130 -17.69 7.90 8.61
C SER A 130 -17.27 8.40 7.22
N GLY A 131 -16.03 8.06 6.81
CA GLY A 131 -15.51 8.36 5.48
C GLY A 131 -16.03 7.43 4.38
N TRP A 132 -16.80 6.40 4.73
CA TRP A 132 -17.34 5.43 3.77
C TRP A 132 -18.86 5.58 3.64
N ALA A 133 -19.36 5.46 2.41
CA ALA A 133 -20.79 5.51 2.11
C ALA A 133 -21.49 4.19 2.49
N ASP A 134 -22.78 4.09 2.16
CA ASP A 134 -23.53 2.85 2.27
C ASP A 134 -22.83 1.70 1.54
N VAL A 135 -23.04 0.48 2.04
CA VAL A 135 -22.43 -0.73 1.51
C VAL A 135 -22.79 -0.92 0.03
N ASP A 136 -21.76 -0.96 -0.82
CA ASP A 136 -21.87 -1.30 -2.23
C ASP A 136 -21.62 -2.79 -2.44
N SER A 137 -22.59 -3.50 -3.01
CA SER A 137 -22.49 -4.95 -3.28
C SER A 137 -21.73 -5.27 -4.57
N GLN A 138 -21.27 -4.27 -5.34
CA GLN A 138 -20.48 -4.53 -6.53
C GLN A 138 -19.09 -5.07 -6.18
N PRO A 139 -18.60 -6.09 -6.91
CA PRO A 139 -17.23 -6.57 -6.76
C PRO A 139 -16.23 -5.43 -6.96
N CYS A 140 -15.24 -5.36 -6.08
CA CYS A 140 -14.13 -4.43 -6.20
C CYS A 140 -12.82 -5.11 -5.79
N TRP A 141 -11.71 -4.49 -6.21
CA TRP A 141 -10.37 -4.85 -5.80
C TRP A 141 -9.88 -3.87 -4.75
N VAL A 142 -9.29 -4.37 -3.67
CA VAL A 142 -8.64 -3.55 -2.65
C VAL A 142 -7.16 -3.89 -2.63
N ILE A 143 -6.33 -2.87 -2.81
CA ILE A 143 -4.87 -2.96 -2.86
C ILE A 143 -4.32 -2.23 -1.64
N MET A 144 -3.47 -2.90 -0.88
CA MET A 144 -2.79 -2.36 0.31
C MET A 144 -1.35 -2.84 0.27
N LEU A 145 -0.43 -1.99 -0.19
CA LEU A 145 0.99 -2.33 -0.32
C LEU A 145 1.75 -1.59 0.78
N GLU A 146 2.45 -2.34 1.65
CA GLU A 146 3.20 -1.76 2.79
C GLU A 146 2.33 -0.87 3.70
N VAL A 147 1.06 -1.25 3.89
CA VAL A 147 0.16 -0.54 4.82
C VAL A 147 0.17 -1.19 6.19
N PHE A 148 0.02 -2.52 6.26
CA PHE A 148 -0.19 -3.23 7.53
C PHE A 148 1.04 -3.23 8.45
N ASP A 149 2.24 -3.23 7.89
CA ASP A 149 3.50 -3.11 8.63
C ASP A 149 3.71 -1.71 9.23
N ASN A 150 3.02 -0.71 8.69
CA ASN A 150 3.02 0.66 9.20
C ASN A 150 1.88 0.96 10.19
N LEU A 151 0.99 0.00 10.45
CA LEU A 151 -0.07 0.21 11.44
C LEU A 151 0.49 0.14 12.88
N PRO A 152 -0.09 0.91 13.81
CA PRO A 152 0.18 0.75 15.23
C PRO A 152 -0.05 -0.70 15.65
N HIS A 153 0.87 -1.26 16.41
CA HIS A 153 0.77 -2.61 16.93
C HIS A 153 1.21 -2.63 18.40
N ASP A 154 0.50 -3.43 19.18
CA ASP A 154 0.79 -3.59 20.60
C ASP A 154 2.00 -4.50 20.80
N ILE A 155 2.74 -4.26 21.89
CA ILE A 155 3.80 -5.15 22.33
C ILE A 155 3.29 -5.94 23.52
N ILE A 156 3.39 -7.26 23.42
CA ILE A 156 3.06 -8.18 24.49
C ILE A 156 4.31 -8.90 24.99
N TYR A 157 4.33 -9.17 26.29
CA TYR A 157 5.43 -9.81 26.98
C TYR A 157 4.92 -10.97 27.83
N SER A 158 5.63 -12.09 27.79
CA SER A 158 5.49 -13.15 28.79
C SER A 158 6.87 -13.66 29.15
N GLU A 159 7.10 -13.88 30.45
CA GLU A 159 8.39 -14.36 30.95
C GLU A 159 8.68 -15.79 30.49
N ASN A 160 7.64 -16.63 30.36
CA ASN A 160 7.74 -18.01 29.90
C ASN A 160 6.37 -18.50 29.37
N GLN A 161 6.32 -19.70 28.79
CA GLN A 161 5.11 -20.23 28.13
C GLN A 161 3.91 -20.45 29.06
N VAL A 162 4.12 -20.56 30.37
CA VAL A 162 3.03 -20.77 31.35
C VAL A 162 2.64 -19.49 32.09
N SER A 163 3.44 -18.43 31.95
CA SER A 163 3.17 -17.11 32.51
C SER A 163 2.07 -16.39 31.71
N PRO A 164 1.28 -15.54 32.38
CA PRO A 164 0.27 -14.72 31.70
C PRO A 164 0.93 -13.71 30.77
N TRP A 165 0.28 -13.44 29.63
CA TRP A 165 0.66 -12.36 28.73
C TRP A 165 0.36 -11.00 29.36
N LEU A 166 1.34 -10.10 29.30
CA LEU A 166 1.30 -8.73 29.78
C LEU A 166 1.41 -7.79 28.58
N GLU A 167 0.66 -6.69 28.61
CA GLU A 167 0.81 -5.61 27.65
C GLU A 167 1.94 -4.69 28.11
N VAL A 168 2.75 -4.23 27.17
CA VAL A 168 3.88 -3.34 27.41
C VAL A 168 3.45 -1.91 27.14
N TRP A 169 3.48 -1.08 28.17
CA TRP A 169 3.10 0.33 28.11
C TRP A 169 4.32 1.23 28.19
N LEU A 170 4.31 2.34 27.46
CA LEU A 170 5.27 3.44 27.59
C LEU A 170 4.62 4.55 28.41
N GLU A 171 5.02 4.67 29.68
CA GLU A 171 4.52 5.68 30.59
C GLU A 171 5.46 6.88 30.64
N LYS A 172 4.90 8.09 30.52
CA LYS A 172 5.67 9.32 30.68
C LYS A 172 5.74 9.69 32.16
N GLN A 173 6.92 9.57 32.76
CA GLN A 173 7.20 10.06 34.10
C GLN A 173 8.13 11.29 34.04
N HIS A 174 7.60 12.46 34.42
CA HIS A 174 8.29 13.75 34.31
C HIS A 174 8.81 14.03 32.88
N HIS A 175 10.12 13.88 32.66
CA HIS A 175 10.84 14.08 31.39
C HIS A 175 11.45 12.78 30.82
N LYS A 176 11.06 11.62 31.35
CA LYS A 176 11.53 10.31 30.89
C LYS A 176 10.34 9.42 30.52
N TYR A 177 10.59 8.46 29.63
CA TYR A 177 9.65 7.39 29.32
C TYR A 177 10.15 6.13 30.04
N GLU A 178 9.26 5.49 30.79
CA GLU A 178 9.51 4.22 31.46
C GLU A 178 8.58 3.15 30.91
N ILE A 179 9.07 1.92 30.84
CA ILE A 179 8.29 0.77 30.39
C ILE A 179 7.59 0.17 31.59
N SER A 180 6.27 -0.01 31.50
CA SER A 180 5.48 -0.73 32.50
C SER A 180 4.79 -1.95 31.87
N LEU A 181 4.49 -2.94 32.71
CA LEU A 181 3.81 -4.17 32.30
C LEU A 181 2.44 -4.22 32.95
N GLN A 182 1.38 -4.29 32.15
CA GLN A 182 0.01 -4.37 32.64
C GLN A 182 -0.62 -5.71 32.28
N LYS A 183 -1.34 -6.32 33.24
CA LYS A 183 -2.15 -7.50 32.96
C LYS A 183 -3.36 -7.09 32.14
N ASN A 184 -3.46 -7.61 30.92
CA ASN A 184 -4.61 -7.38 30.07
C ASN A 184 -5.45 -8.68 29.97
N ASN A 185 -6.72 -8.61 30.35
CA ASN A 185 -7.64 -9.76 30.30
C ASN A 185 -7.95 -10.21 28.86
N TYR A 186 -7.67 -9.38 27.84
CA TYR A 186 -7.90 -9.68 26.43
C TYR A 186 -6.70 -10.32 25.71
N ALA A 187 -5.49 -10.26 26.27
CA ALA A 187 -4.29 -10.85 25.65
C ALA A 187 -4.39 -12.37 25.47
N SER A 188 -5.24 -13.04 26.26
CA SER A 188 -5.50 -14.48 26.15
C SER A 188 -6.35 -14.89 24.94
N VAL A 189 -6.96 -13.94 24.22
CA VAL A 189 -7.89 -14.20 23.11
C VAL A 189 -7.16 -14.31 21.77
N PHE A 190 -6.03 -13.64 21.59
CA PHE A 190 -5.33 -13.55 20.30
C PHE A 190 -4.23 -14.62 20.08
N LEU A 191 -3.90 -15.41 21.11
CA LEU A 191 -2.76 -16.33 21.11
C LEU A 191 -3.15 -17.79 21.41
N LYS A 192 -4.42 -18.16 21.18
CA LYS A 192 -4.90 -19.54 21.24
C LYS A 192 -5.03 -20.15 19.86
#